data_AF-A0A497QVQ6-F1
#
_entry.id   AF-A0A497QVQ6-F1
#
_cell.length_a   1.000
_cell.length_b   1.000
_cell.length_c   1.000
_cell.angle_alpha   90.00
_cell.angle_beta   90.00
_cell.angle_gamma   90.00
#
_symmetry.space_group_name_H-M   'P 1'
#
loop_
_entity.id
_entity.type
_entity.pdbx_description
1 polymer ?
#
loop_
_entity_poly.entity_id
_entity_poly.type
_entity_poly.pdbx_seq_one_letter_code
_entity_poly.pdbx_strand_id
1 'polypeptide(L)'
;MKKYLASRNDNNPKLFRIGYRQFQNIWKKASKAAKFKITPQVLRKWHSTMLGELMVPDRYVDIFQGRAPKNVLAKHYTGKGLERLKRIYEKANLKVLT
;
A
#
# COMPACT_ATOMS: atom_id res chain seq x y z
N MET A 1 -10.56 -3.14 -7.12
CA MET A 1 -10.13 -4.46 -6.61
C MET A 1 -11.17 -5.57 -6.83
N LYS A 2 -12.44 -5.39 -6.41
CA LYS A 2 -13.52 -6.38 -6.66
C LYS A 2 -13.66 -6.76 -8.14
N LYS A 3 -13.60 -5.77 -9.04
CA LYS A 3 -13.61 -5.98 -10.51
C LYS A 3 -12.48 -6.89 -11.00
N TYR A 4 -11.26 -6.72 -10.47
CA TYR A 4 -10.09 -7.52 -10.85
C TYR A 4 -10.21 -8.98 -10.37
N LEU A 5 -10.73 -9.20 -9.15
CA LEU A 5 -10.94 -10.56 -8.64
C LEU A 5 -12.08 -11.27 -9.38
N ALA A 6 -13.14 -10.56 -9.74
CA ALA A 6 -14.25 -11.11 -10.52
C ALA A 6 -13.84 -11.50 -11.95
N SER A 7 -12.88 -10.80 -12.55
CA SER A 7 -12.36 -11.14 -13.88
C SER A 7 -11.37 -12.32 -13.88
N ARG A 8 -11.04 -12.89 -12.71
CA ARG A 8 -10.12 -14.03 -12.62
C ARG A 8 -10.90 -15.33 -12.72
N ASN A 9 -10.36 -16.26 -13.51
CA ASN A 9 -10.91 -17.60 -13.70
C ASN A 9 -9.95 -18.68 -13.15
N ASP A 10 -9.27 -18.39 -12.04
CA ASP A 10 -8.21 -19.23 -11.52
C ASP A 10 -8.27 -19.37 -10.00
N ASN A 11 -7.89 -20.55 -9.49
CA ASN A 11 -7.94 -20.90 -8.06
C ASN A 11 -6.65 -20.55 -7.29
N ASN A 12 -5.76 -19.70 -7.82
CA ASN A 12 -4.51 -19.39 -7.14
C ASN A 12 -4.73 -18.44 -5.95
N PRO A 13 -4.23 -18.76 -4.74
CA PRO A 13 -4.44 -17.96 -3.53
C PRO A 13 -3.74 -16.59 -3.56
N LYS A 14 -2.77 -16.36 -4.45
CA LYS A 14 -2.07 -15.07 -4.54
C LYS A 14 -3.00 -13.99 -5.05
N LEU A 15 -3.07 -12.87 -4.33
CA LEU A 15 -3.85 -11.70 -4.71
C LEU A 15 -3.40 -11.14 -6.08
N PHE A 16 -2.09 -10.95 -6.26
CA PHE A 16 -1.49 -10.55 -7.53
C PHE A 16 -0.59 -11.68 -8.04
N ARG A 17 -0.94 -12.25 -9.20
CA ARG A 17 -0.16 -13.33 -9.84
C ARG A 17 0.97 -12.79 -10.72
N ILE A 18 1.84 -11.97 -10.13
CA ILE A 18 2.90 -11.28 -10.87
C ILE A 18 4.23 -11.95 -10.54
N GLY A 19 4.93 -12.45 -11.57
CA GLY A 19 6.30 -12.93 -11.43
C GLY A 19 7.32 -11.78 -11.34
N TYR A 20 8.52 -12.04 -10.84
CA TYR A 20 9.54 -11.00 -10.63
C TYR A 20 9.87 -10.19 -11.90
N ARG A 21 10.01 -10.86 -13.06
CA ARG A 21 10.25 -10.18 -14.36
C ARG A 21 9.09 -9.25 -14.75
N GLN A 22 7.86 -9.70 -14.57
CA GLN A 22 6.67 -8.90 -14.85
C GLN A 22 6.58 -7.71 -13.90
N PHE A 23 6.90 -7.91 -12.62
CA PHE A 23 7.00 -6.85 -11.63
C PHE A 23 8.00 -5.77 -12.05
N GLN A 24 9.21 -6.14 -12.45
CA GLN A 24 10.21 -5.18 -12.95
C GLN A 24 9.72 -4.44 -14.20
N ASN A 25 9.06 -5.14 -15.14
CA ASN A 25 8.51 -4.52 -16.35
C ASN A 25 7.41 -3.50 -16.06
N ILE A 26 6.55 -3.74 -15.06
CA ILE A 26 5.52 -2.79 -14.63
C ILE A 26 6.17 -1.48 -14.17
N TRP A 27 7.20 -1.55 -13.32
CA TRP A 27 7.91 -0.35 -12.85
C TRP A 27 8.70 0.35 -13.95
N LYS A 28 9.27 -0.40 -14.90
CA LYS A 28 9.92 0.17 -16.08
C LYS A 28 8.92 0.96 -16.94
N LYS A 29 7.73 0.41 -17.18
CA LYS A 29 6.65 1.08 -17.91
C LYS A 29 6.17 2.33 -17.16
N ALA A 30 5.91 2.22 -15.85
CA ALA A 30 5.50 3.34 -15.02
C ALA A 30 6.54 4.47 -15.01
N SER A 31 7.82 4.12 -14.88
CA SER A 31 8.92 5.10 -14.91
C SER A 31 9.01 5.82 -16.25
N LYS A 32 8.84 5.10 -17.36
CA LYS A 32 8.84 5.69 -18.71
C LYS A 32 7.67 6.67 -18.90
N ALA A 33 6.48 6.29 -18.44
CA ALA A 33 5.29 7.14 -18.52
C ALA A 33 5.44 8.42 -17.68
N ALA A 34 5.99 8.30 -16.47
CA ALA A 34 6.23 9.44 -15.58
C ALA A 34 7.45 10.29 -15.95
N LYS A 35 8.26 9.87 -16.94
CA LYS A 35 9.57 10.47 -17.28
C LYS A 35 10.52 10.59 -16.08
N PHE A 36 10.31 9.78 -15.05
CA PHE A 36 11.06 9.77 -13.80
C PHE A 36 11.22 8.33 -13.31
N LYS A 37 12.32 8.02 -12.64
CA LYS A 37 12.58 6.67 -12.13
C LYS A 37 11.67 6.36 -10.93
N ILE A 38 10.52 5.76 -11.18
CA ILE A 38 9.60 5.29 -10.14
C ILE A 38 9.98 3.85 -9.76
N THR A 39 10.38 3.69 -8.50
CA THR A 39 10.63 2.37 -7.89
C THR A 39 9.60 2.09 -6.80
N PRO A 40 9.43 0.81 -6.38
CA PRO A 40 8.59 0.47 -5.24
C PRO A 40 8.97 1.25 -3.98
N GLN A 41 10.26 1.48 -3.77
CA GLN A 41 10.79 2.22 -2.63
C GLN A 41 10.41 3.71 -2.68
N VAL A 42 10.46 4.32 -3.87
CA VAL A 42 10.01 5.72 -4.05
C VAL A 42 8.52 5.84 -3.74
N LEU A 43 7.69 4.92 -4.26
CA LEU A 43 6.25 4.94 -3.95
C LEU A 43 5.98 4.76 -2.45
N ARG A 44 6.75 3.90 -1.77
CA ARG A 44 6.65 3.72 -0.32
C ARG A 44 7.00 5.00 0.45
N LYS A 45 8.07 5.69 0.06
CA LYS A 45 8.45 6.99 0.66
C LYS A 45 7.40 8.05 0.41
N TRP A 46 6.86 8.11 -0.81
CA TRP A 46 5.79 9.02 -1.17
C TRP A 46 4.52 8.78 -0.34
N HIS A 47 4.09 7.52 -0.17
CA HIS A 47 2.99 7.17 0.72
C HIS A 47 3.26 7.59 2.17
N SER A 48 4.53 7.50 2.58
CA SER A 48 5.14 8.19 3.72
C SER A 48 4.65 9.62 3.92
N THR A 49 5.18 10.44 3.04
CA THR A 49 5.05 11.88 3.02
C THR A 49 3.59 12.30 2.90
N MET A 50 2.81 11.67 2.01
CA MET A 50 1.40 12.00 1.82
C MET A 50 0.55 11.79 3.08
N LEU A 51 0.78 10.72 3.83
CA LEU A 51 0.06 10.53 5.09
C LEU A 51 0.45 11.59 6.14
N GLY A 52 1.72 11.98 6.18
CA GLY A 52 2.18 13.07 7.04
C GLY A 52 1.56 14.41 6.67
N GLU A 53 1.50 14.75 5.38
CA GLU A 53 0.83 15.95 4.87
C GLU A 53 -0.68 15.98 5.19
N LEU A 54 -1.31 14.80 5.26
CA LEU A 54 -2.70 14.63 5.66
C LEU A 54 -2.89 14.57 7.18
N MET A 55 -1.90 15.01 7.96
CA MET A 55 -1.91 15.07 9.43
C MET A 55 -2.15 13.72 10.12
N VAL A 56 -1.78 12.61 9.47
CA VAL A 56 -1.80 11.29 10.10
C VAL A 56 -0.61 11.19 11.05
N PRO A 57 -0.83 10.87 12.34
CA PRO A 57 0.27 10.80 13.29
C PRO A 57 1.32 9.76 12.88
N ASP A 58 2.60 10.12 13.01
CA ASP A 58 3.76 9.31 12.60
C ASP A 58 3.72 7.87 13.10
N ARG A 59 3.23 7.65 14.33
CA ARG A 59 3.04 6.30 14.88
C ARG A 59 2.18 5.39 14.00
N TYR A 60 1.14 5.92 13.37
CA TYR A 60 0.26 5.16 12.48
C TYR A 60 0.91 4.99 11.11
N VAL A 61 1.64 6.01 10.64
CA VAL A 61 2.44 5.94 9.43
C VAL A 61 3.48 4.81 9.52
N ASP A 62 4.19 4.70 10.65
CA ASP A 62 5.14 3.62 10.91
C ASP A 62 4.47 2.26 11.05
N ILE A 63 3.26 2.19 11.61
CA ILE A 63 2.46 0.96 11.63
C ILE A 63 2.09 0.55 10.20
N PHE A 64 1.58 1.46 9.36
CA PHE A 64 1.26 1.18 7.95
C PHE A 64 2.49 0.74 7.16
N GLN A 65 3.66 1.31 7.47
CA GLN A 65 4.93 0.89 6.90
C GLN A 65 5.51 -0.37 7.57
N GLY A 66 4.90 -0.95 8.60
CA GLY A 66 5.48 -2.09 9.31
C GLY A 66 6.85 -1.81 9.95
N ARG A 67 7.16 -0.54 10.23
CA ARG A 67 8.37 -0.11 10.95
C ARG A 67 8.21 -0.19 12.47
N ALA A 68 6.97 -0.22 12.95
CA ALA A 68 6.67 -0.33 14.37
C ALA A 68 7.18 -1.67 14.97
N PRO A 69 7.51 -1.72 16.27
CA PRO A 69 7.93 -2.95 16.93
C PRO A 69 6.90 -4.08 16.79
N LYS A 70 7.35 -5.34 16.76
CA LYS A 70 6.50 -6.53 16.57
C LYS A 70 5.29 -6.57 17.51
N ASN A 71 5.48 -6.22 18.79
CA ASN A 71 4.42 -6.19 19.80
C ASN A 71 3.32 -5.16 19.47
N VAL A 72 3.72 -4.01 18.91
CA VAL A 72 2.80 -2.95 18.48
C VAL A 72 2.05 -3.39 17.23
N LEU A 73 2.73 -3.98 16.25
CA LEU A 73 2.10 -4.50 15.04
C LEU A 73 1.07 -5.58 15.36
N ALA A 74 1.40 -6.54 16.23
CA ALA A 74 0.48 -7.61 16.64
C ALA A 74 -0.82 -7.06 17.25
N LYS A 75 -0.72 -6.02 18.08
CA LYS A 75 -1.87 -5.35 18.69
C LYS A 75 -2.72 -4.58 17.68
N HIS A 76 -2.09 -3.99 16.66
CA HIS A 76 -2.78 -3.16 15.67
C HIS A 76 -3.31 -3.94 14.47
N TYR A 77 -2.77 -5.12 14.18
CA TYR A 77 -3.25 -5.98 13.09
C TYR A 77 -4.28 -7.02 13.53
N THR A 78 -4.83 -6.87 14.73
CA THR A 78 -5.86 -7.76 15.29
C THR A 78 -7.18 -7.02 15.50
N GLY A 79 -8.28 -7.62 15.01
CA GLY A 79 -9.67 -7.19 15.22
C GLY A 79 -9.89 -5.67 15.24
N LYS A 80 -10.17 -5.14 16.45
CA LYS A 80 -10.45 -3.71 16.70
C LYS A 80 -9.30 -2.76 16.30
N GLY A 81 -8.05 -3.21 16.40
CA GLY A 81 -6.89 -2.42 15.99
C GLY A 81 -6.87 -2.16 14.49
N LEU A 82 -7.24 -3.18 13.71
CA LEU A 82 -7.28 -3.10 12.25
C LEU A 82 -8.42 -2.20 11.78
N GLU A 83 -9.59 -2.28 12.43
CA GLU A 83 -10.71 -1.36 12.16
C GLU A 83 -10.32 0.09 12.43
N ARG A 84 -9.57 0.36 13.51
CA ARG A 84 -9.06 1.70 13.81
C ARG A 84 -8.09 2.19 12.73
N LEU A 85 -7.16 1.33 12.28
CA LEU A 85 -6.25 1.66 11.19
C LEU A 85 -7.01 1.98 9.90
N LYS A 86 -8.03 1.17 9.57
CA LYS A 86 -8.90 1.41 8.42
C LYS A 86 -9.58 2.77 8.50
N ARG A 87 -10.19 3.12 9.64
CA ARG A 87 -10.85 4.42 9.83
C ARG A 87 -9.88 5.59 9.65
N ILE A 88 -8.66 5.49 10.17
CA ILE A 88 -7.62 6.52 10.01
C ILE A 88 -7.25 6.66 8.53
N TYR A 89 -7.06 5.53 7.85
CA TYR A 89 -6.69 5.52 6.43
C TYR A 89 -7.80 6.09 5.53
N GLU A 90 -9.06 5.73 5.78
CA GLU A 90 -10.22 6.26 5.06
C GLU A 90 -10.40 7.75 5.32
N LYS A 91 -10.20 8.22 6.56
CA LYS A 91 -10.27 9.64 6.90
C LYS A 91 -9.17 10.46 6.22
N ALA A 92 -7.98 9.89 6.03
CA ALA A 92 -6.91 10.55 5.28
C ALA A 92 -7.30 10.81 3.81
N ASN A 93 -8.30 10.09 3.28
CA ASN A 93 -8.86 10.28 1.94
C ASN A 93 -7.78 10.38 0.84
N LEU A 94 -6.77 9.53 0.93
CA LEU A 94 -5.63 9.53 0.03
C LEU A 94 -6.11 9.12 -1.38
N LYS A 95 -6.25 10.10 -2.27
CA LYS A 95 -6.69 9.89 -3.66
C LYS A 95 -5.56 9.21 -4.45
N VAL A 96 -5.58 7.88 -4.52
CA VAL A 96 -4.58 7.10 -5.29
C VAL A 96 -4.97 6.91 -6.75
N LEU A 97 -6.26 6.95 -7.08
CA LEU A 97 -6.79 6.77 -8.43
C LEU A 97 -7.96 7.72 -8.63
N THR A 98 -7.87 8.61 -9.61
CA THR A 98 -8.98 9.43 -10.12
C THR A 98 -9.77 8.64 -11.15
#